data_AF-A0A2C9L712-F1
#
_entry.id   AF-A0A2C9L712-F1
#
_cell.length_a   1.000
_cell.length_b   1.000
_cell.length_c   1.000
_cell.angle_alpha   90.00
_cell.angle_beta   90.00
_cell.angle_gamma   90.00
#
_symmetry.space_group_name_H-M   'P 1'
#
loop_
_entity.id
_entity.type
_entity.pdbx_description
1 polymer ?
#
loop_
_entity_poly.entity_id
_entity_poly.type
_entity_poly.pdbx_seq_one_letter_code
_entity_poly.pdbx_strand_id
1 'polypeptide(L)'
;MAVAMDLPDFTSSYGAIHPRDKKDVGARLALSGLAVAYGQSELYQGPFPVQAVVTPSGLIVDYGDTWSLEVRNWDGFELLCGSRWAETGIIANNQTSVTLFSGVCSTGETLSGVRYAWRESPCAFMKCAVYESINDLPAPPFVALKNEYEETFNFDGPTYI
;
A
#
# COMPACT_ATOMS: atom_id res chain seq x y z
N MET A 1 -4.12 6.37 11.90
CA MET A 1 -5.55 6.57 11.54
C MET A 1 -5.95 5.51 10.52
N ALA A 2 -7.26 5.27 10.38
CA ALA A 2 -7.80 4.34 9.41
C ALA A 2 -7.50 4.81 8.00
N VAL A 3 -7.24 3.84 7.13
CA VAL A 3 -7.05 4.08 5.71
C VAL A 3 -8.35 3.70 5.04
N ALA A 4 -9.01 4.65 4.37
CA ALA A 4 -10.32 4.40 3.78
C ALA A 4 -10.30 4.30 2.25
N MET A 5 -9.26 4.83 1.57
CA MET A 5 -9.13 4.98 0.11
C MET A 5 -10.45 5.37 -0.57
N ASP A 6 -10.71 6.67 -0.64
CA ASP A 6 -11.87 7.22 -1.35
C ASP A 6 -11.57 7.32 -2.85
N LEU A 7 -12.07 6.36 -3.61
CA LEU A 7 -11.74 6.17 -5.03
C LEU A 7 -12.92 6.59 -5.94
N PRO A 8 -12.65 7.04 -7.18
CA PRO A 8 -13.70 7.34 -8.14
C PRO A 8 -14.51 6.09 -8.51
N ASP A 9 -15.77 6.29 -8.90
CA ASP A 9 -16.63 5.25 -9.46
C ASP A 9 -16.88 5.53 -10.94
N PHE A 10 -16.00 5.02 -11.80
CA PHE A 10 -16.08 5.21 -13.25
C PHE A 10 -17.35 4.63 -13.89
N THR A 11 -18.12 3.81 -13.17
CA THR A 11 -19.38 3.22 -13.64
C THR A 11 -20.62 3.93 -13.11
N SER A 12 -20.44 4.98 -12.28
CA SER A 12 -21.53 5.76 -11.73
C SER A 12 -22.33 6.45 -12.83
N SER A 13 -23.66 6.30 -12.79
CA SER A 13 -24.59 7.04 -13.66
C SER A 13 -24.57 8.55 -13.42
N TYR A 14 -23.98 9.00 -12.30
CA TYR A 14 -23.89 10.40 -11.91
C TYR A 14 -22.52 11.02 -12.24
N GLY A 15 -21.59 10.25 -12.80
CA GLY A 15 -20.22 10.68 -13.13
C GLY A 15 -19.16 10.14 -12.16
N ALA A 16 -17.92 10.05 -12.64
CA ALA A 16 -16.83 9.35 -11.95
C ALA A 16 -16.47 9.93 -10.56
N ILE A 17 -16.73 11.23 -10.35
CA ILE A 17 -16.46 11.94 -9.09
C ILE A 17 -17.56 11.74 -8.03
N HIS A 18 -18.61 10.98 -8.32
CA HIS A 18 -19.69 10.64 -7.39
C HIS A 18 -19.64 9.15 -6.99
N PRO A 19 -18.67 8.73 -6.14
CA PRO A 19 -18.59 7.36 -5.64
C PRO A 19 -19.86 6.99 -4.88
N ARG A 20 -20.43 5.83 -5.20
CA ARG A 20 -21.59 5.27 -4.48
C ARG A 20 -21.19 4.64 -3.14
N ASP A 21 -19.91 4.36 -2.96
CA ASP A 21 -19.38 3.57 -1.84
C ASP A 21 -18.94 4.42 -0.63
N LYS A 22 -19.52 5.62 -0.47
CA LYS A 22 -19.22 6.52 0.66
C LYS A 22 -19.57 5.89 2.01
N LYS A 23 -20.51 4.94 2.04
CA LYS A 23 -20.86 4.19 3.25
C LYS A 23 -19.68 3.34 3.73
N ASP A 24 -19.00 2.66 2.82
CA ASP A 24 -17.82 1.83 3.11
C ASP A 24 -16.63 2.67 3.57
N VAL A 25 -16.39 3.80 2.89
CA VAL A 25 -15.40 4.80 3.33
C VAL A 25 -15.70 5.26 4.77
N GLY A 26 -16.96 5.60 5.06
CA GLY A 26 -17.40 6.01 6.39
C GLY A 26 -17.24 4.92 7.45
N ALA A 27 -17.55 3.66 7.11
CA ALA A 27 -17.38 2.53 8.02
C ALA A 27 -15.91 2.33 8.42
N ARG A 28 -14.98 2.42 7.46
CA ARG A 28 -13.54 2.34 7.74
C ARG A 28 -13.07 3.48 8.65
N LEU A 29 -13.51 4.72 8.38
CA LEU A 29 -13.16 5.88 9.22
C LEU A 29 -13.74 5.76 10.64
N ALA A 30 -14.92 5.16 10.80
CA ALA A 30 -15.55 4.97 12.09
C ALA A 30 -14.70 4.12 13.05
N LEU A 31 -13.88 3.19 12.56
CA LEU A 31 -12.95 2.41 13.39
C LEU A 31 -11.96 3.30 14.14
N SER A 32 -11.42 4.33 13.50
CA SER A 32 -10.58 5.32 14.19
C SER A 32 -11.37 6.15 15.20
N GLY A 33 -12.61 6.50 14.87
CA GLY A 33 -13.50 7.18 15.81
C GLY A 33 -13.78 6.36 17.06
N LEU A 34 -14.03 5.06 16.90
CA LEU A 34 -14.25 4.11 18.00
C LEU A 34 -13.00 3.96 18.88
N ALA A 35 -11.82 3.87 18.27
CA ALA A 35 -10.55 3.83 18.99
C ALA A 35 -10.33 5.09 19.85
N VAL A 36 -10.61 6.28 19.31
CA VAL A 36 -10.41 7.55 20.02
C VAL A 36 -11.49 7.80 21.08
N ALA A 37 -12.76 7.64 20.73
CA ALA A 37 -13.87 8.03 21.59
C ALA A 37 -14.22 6.98 22.65
N TYR A 38 -13.99 5.70 22.34
CA TYR A 38 -14.43 4.58 23.17
C TYR A 38 -13.30 3.62 23.56
N GLY A 39 -12.05 3.89 23.18
CA GLY A 39 -10.91 3.03 23.51
C GLY A 39 -10.94 1.67 22.82
N GLN A 40 -11.75 1.49 21.78
CA GLN A 40 -11.82 0.26 20.99
C GLN A 40 -10.64 0.21 20.03
N SER A 41 -9.50 -0.27 20.51
CA SER A 41 -8.22 -0.26 19.78
C SER A 41 -7.99 -1.49 18.89
N GLU A 42 -9.05 -2.19 18.48
CA GLU A 42 -8.96 -3.22 17.44
C GLU A 42 -8.48 -2.58 16.14
N LEU A 43 -7.68 -3.31 15.33
CA LEU A 43 -6.90 -2.80 14.19
C LEU A 43 -7.63 -1.70 13.38
N TYR A 44 -7.44 -0.45 13.80
CA TYR A 44 -8.14 0.71 13.23
C TYR A 44 -7.25 1.48 12.26
N GLN A 45 -6.03 1.00 12.04
CA GLN A 45 -5.05 1.54 11.10
C GLN A 45 -4.92 0.53 9.95
N GLY A 46 -4.74 1.03 8.73
CA GLY A 46 -4.41 0.15 7.61
C GLY A 46 -2.97 -0.36 7.72
N PRO A 47 -2.66 -1.52 7.10
CA PRO A 47 -1.32 -2.10 7.16
C PRO A 47 -0.32 -1.15 6.50
N PHE A 48 0.69 -0.74 7.26
CA PHE A 48 1.76 0.13 6.79
C PHE A 48 3.11 -0.61 6.87
N PRO A 49 3.96 -0.55 5.83
CA PRO A 49 5.25 -1.22 5.86
C PRO A 49 6.16 -0.71 6.99
N VAL A 50 6.95 -1.62 7.54
CA VAL A 50 7.99 -1.31 8.52
C VAL A 50 9.37 -1.22 7.87
N GLN A 51 9.64 -2.06 6.87
CA GLN A 51 10.90 -2.08 6.14
C GLN A 51 10.75 -2.72 4.76
N ALA A 52 11.70 -2.49 3.87
CA ALA A 52 11.85 -3.31 2.68
C ALA A 52 13.31 -3.67 2.42
N VAL A 53 13.55 -4.88 1.92
CA VAL A 53 14.90 -5.44 1.75
C VAL A 53 15.06 -6.04 0.36
N VAL A 54 16.13 -5.67 -0.32
CA VAL A 54 16.47 -6.25 -1.62
C VAL A 54 17.07 -7.65 -1.41
N THR A 55 16.51 -8.65 -2.08
CA THR A 55 16.99 -10.04 -2.02
C THR A 55 17.15 -10.60 -3.45
N PRO A 56 17.81 -11.76 -3.62
CA PRO A 56 17.88 -12.41 -4.93
C PRO A 56 16.52 -12.76 -5.54
N SER A 57 15.46 -12.91 -4.74
CA SER A 57 14.11 -13.24 -5.21
C SER A 57 13.25 -12.01 -5.54
N GLY A 58 13.69 -10.80 -5.19
CA GLY A 58 12.93 -9.57 -5.37
C GLY A 58 13.11 -8.58 -4.22
N LEU A 59 12.32 -7.50 -4.24
CA LEU A 59 12.22 -6.57 -3.12
C LEU A 59 11.14 -7.05 -2.16
N ILE A 60 11.51 -7.47 -0.95
CA ILE A 60 10.55 -7.88 0.08
C ILE A 60 10.10 -6.63 0.83
N VAL A 61 8.81 -6.31 0.80
CA VAL A 61 8.18 -5.25 1.60
C VAL A 61 7.48 -5.91 2.78
N ASP A 62 7.99 -5.63 3.98
CA ASP A 62 7.54 -6.19 5.24
C ASP A 62 6.63 -5.21 5.97
N TYR A 63 5.46 -5.67 6.38
CA TYR A 63 4.46 -4.91 7.12
C TYR A 63 4.52 -5.18 8.63
N GLY A 64 5.33 -6.15 9.05
CA GLY A 64 5.48 -6.56 10.44
C GLY A 64 4.36 -7.48 10.94
N ASP A 65 4.59 -8.07 12.11
CA ASP A 65 3.77 -9.16 12.67
C ASP A 65 2.40 -8.71 13.23
N THR A 66 2.09 -7.42 13.16
CA THR A 66 0.79 -6.89 13.62
C THR A 66 -0.34 -7.30 12.68
N TRP A 67 -0.04 -7.53 11.40
CA TRP A 67 -1.03 -7.71 10.35
C TRP A 67 -1.13 -9.15 9.89
N SER A 68 -2.32 -9.54 9.46
CA SER A 68 -2.51 -10.67 8.56
C SER A 68 -2.99 -10.12 7.21
N LEU A 69 -2.08 -10.09 6.24
CA LEU A 69 -2.29 -9.46 4.95
C LEU A 69 -3.14 -10.32 4.01
N GLU A 70 -4.03 -9.66 3.29
CA GLU A 70 -4.74 -10.18 2.14
C GLU A 70 -4.27 -9.44 0.88
N VAL A 71 -3.72 -10.20 -0.08
CA VAL A 71 -3.36 -9.66 -1.40
C VAL A 71 -4.55 -9.85 -2.35
N ARG A 72 -5.16 -8.74 -2.77
CA ARG A 72 -6.35 -8.73 -3.67
C ARG A 72 -6.03 -8.38 -5.10
N ASN A 73 -4.89 -7.74 -5.31
CA ASN A 73 -4.37 -7.37 -6.62
C ASN A 73 -2.85 -7.49 -6.60
N TRP A 74 -2.28 -7.94 -7.70
CA TRP A 74 -0.84 -8.16 -7.83
C TRP A 74 -0.12 -6.93 -8.39
N ASP A 75 -0.85 -5.89 -8.79
CA ASP A 75 -0.32 -4.62 -9.29
C ASP A 75 -0.42 -3.48 -8.26
N GLY A 76 0.16 -2.32 -8.57
CA GLY A 76 0.00 -1.08 -7.80
C GLY A 76 1.27 -0.57 -7.11
N PHE A 77 2.41 -1.24 -7.35
CA PHE A 77 3.72 -0.83 -6.88
C PHE A 77 4.56 -0.27 -8.01
N GLU A 78 5.45 0.66 -7.68
CA GLU A 78 6.47 1.17 -8.60
C GLU A 78 7.82 1.23 -7.90
N LEU A 79 8.89 0.90 -8.64
CA LEU A 79 10.28 0.97 -8.17
C LEU A 79 10.99 2.15 -8.83
N LEU A 80 11.80 2.88 -8.07
CA LEU A 80 12.69 3.91 -8.61
C LEU A 80 13.99 3.23 -9.06
N CYS A 81 14.09 3.00 -10.37
CA CYS A 81 15.27 2.46 -11.04
C CYS A 81 16.07 3.62 -11.63
N GLY A 82 17.25 3.93 -11.10
CA GLY A 82 17.98 5.14 -11.49
C GLY A 82 17.15 6.39 -11.25
N SER A 83 16.73 7.07 -12.32
CA SER A 83 15.89 8.28 -12.27
C SER A 83 14.43 8.08 -12.71
N ARG A 84 13.98 6.83 -12.93
CA ARG A 84 12.63 6.53 -13.42
C ARG A 84 11.83 5.68 -12.44
N TRP A 85 10.55 5.99 -12.31
CA TRP A 85 9.59 5.11 -11.67
C TRP A 85 9.11 4.06 -12.67
N ALA A 86 9.26 2.79 -12.30
CA ALA A 86 8.94 1.63 -13.10
C ALA A 86 7.83 0.83 -12.42
N GLU A 87 6.71 0.60 -13.11
CA GLU A 87 5.66 -0.29 -12.61
C GLU A 87 6.21 -1.69 -12.32
N THR A 88 5.84 -2.26 -11.19
CA THR A 88 6.15 -3.63 -10.81
C THR A 88 4.94 -4.30 -10.17
N GLY A 89 4.98 -5.63 -10.14
CA GLY A 89 3.97 -6.46 -9.50
C GLY A 89 4.53 -7.23 -8.31
N ILE A 90 3.62 -7.63 -7.43
CA ILE A 90 3.83 -8.70 -6.46
C ILE A 90 4.13 -9.99 -7.24
N ILE A 91 5.01 -10.84 -6.72
CA ILE A 91 5.32 -12.17 -7.26
C ILE A 91 5.22 -13.28 -6.21
N ALA A 92 5.20 -12.91 -4.94
CA ALA A 92 4.91 -13.78 -3.82
C ALA A 92 4.42 -12.95 -2.63
N ASN A 93 3.69 -13.57 -1.70
CA ASN A 93 3.32 -12.95 -0.44
C ASN A 93 3.23 -14.02 0.66
N ASN A 94 3.27 -13.56 1.91
CA ASN A 94 2.87 -14.35 3.06
C ASN A 94 1.92 -13.49 3.94
N GLN A 95 1.76 -13.85 5.22
CA GLN A 95 0.84 -13.16 6.12
C GLN A 95 1.31 -11.75 6.49
N THR A 96 2.59 -11.42 6.37
CA THR A 96 3.15 -10.15 6.89
C THR A 96 3.96 -9.38 5.84
N SER A 97 4.18 -9.95 4.66
CA SER A 97 5.02 -9.34 3.62
C SER A 97 4.57 -9.67 2.20
N VAL A 98 4.99 -8.81 1.26
CA VAL A 98 4.88 -9.04 -0.18
C VAL A 98 6.27 -8.95 -0.82
N THR A 99 6.52 -9.77 -1.83
CA THR A 99 7.74 -9.74 -2.64
C THR A 99 7.42 -9.13 -3.99
N LEU A 100 8.12 -8.06 -4.36
CA LEU A 100 7.97 -7.35 -5.63
C LEU A 100 9.03 -7.81 -6.65
N PHE A 101 8.66 -7.84 -7.92
CA PHE A 101 9.58 -8.15 -9.00
C PHE A 101 10.58 -7.01 -9.23
N SER A 102 11.85 -7.21 -8.87
CA SER A 102 12.90 -6.20 -9.03
C SER A 102 13.51 -6.15 -10.43
N GLY A 103 13.23 -7.15 -11.28
CA GLY A 103 13.75 -7.23 -12.66
C GLY A 103 13.20 -6.17 -13.62
N VAL A 104 12.35 -5.26 -13.13
CA VAL A 104 11.93 -4.05 -13.87
C VAL A 104 13.04 -3.01 -13.95
N CYS A 105 14.06 -3.09 -13.09
CA CYS A 105 15.28 -2.31 -13.21
C CYS A 105 16.27 -2.99 -14.17
N SER A 106 16.76 -2.24 -15.15
CA SER A 106 17.73 -2.70 -16.13
C SER A 106 19.10 -2.93 -15.49
N THR A 107 19.92 -3.76 -16.12
CA THR A 107 21.30 -4.00 -15.69
C THR A 107 22.06 -2.68 -15.55
N GLY A 108 22.55 -2.40 -14.34
CA GLY A 108 23.30 -1.18 -14.02
C GLY A 108 22.46 -0.03 -13.44
N GLU A 109 21.13 -0.14 -13.42
CA GLU A 109 20.29 0.83 -12.72
C GLU A 109 20.28 0.55 -11.21
N THR A 110 20.43 1.61 -10.42
CA THR A 110 20.34 1.52 -8.96
C THR A 110 18.87 1.55 -8.52
N LEU A 111 18.42 0.49 -7.85
CA LEU A 111 17.13 0.47 -7.17
C LEU A 111 17.20 1.33 -5.90
N SER A 112 16.56 2.50 -5.94
CA SER A 112 16.71 3.56 -4.92
C SER A 112 15.40 4.01 -4.27
N GLY A 113 14.27 3.43 -4.67
CA GLY A 113 12.97 3.77 -4.09
C GLY A 113 11.90 2.74 -4.40
N VAL A 114 10.85 2.76 -3.60
CA VAL A 114 9.60 2.00 -3.80
C VAL A 114 8.43 2.88 -3.42
N ARG A 115 7.35 2.81 -4.19
CA ARG A 115 6.08 3.47 -3.86
C ARG A 115 4.89 2.58 -4.15
N TYR A 116 3.79 2.86 -3.48
CA TYR A 116 2.55 2.12 -3.57
C TYR A 116 1.37 3.06 -3.71
N ALA A 117 0.39 2.65 -4.53
CA ALA A 117 -0.88 3.35 -4.73
C ALA A 117 -0.72 4.85 -5.07
N TRP A 118 0.29 5.19 -5.88
CA TRP A 118 0.69 6.59 -6.14
C TRP A 118 -0.08 7.30 -7.26
N ARG A 119 -0.90 6.57 -8.02
CA ARG A 119 -1.75 7.18 -9.08
C ARG A 119 -2.97 7.86 -8.45
N GLU A 120 -3.57 8.81 -9.17
CA GLU A 120 -4.85 9.43 -8.78
C GLU A 120 -5.96 8.40 -8.54
N SER A 121 -5.99 7.34 -9.37
CA SER A 121 -6.86 6.17 -9.20
C SER A 121 -6.00 4.91 -9.23
N PRO A 122 -5.37 4.53 -8.10
CA PRO A 122 -4.36 3.48 -8.06
C PRO A 122 -4.91 2.06 -8.24
N CYS A 123 -6.22 1.90 -8.06
CA CYS A 123 -6.92 0.62 -8.08
C CYS A 123 -8.41 0.86 -8.33
N ALA A 124 -9.13 -0.21 -8.68
CA ALA A 124 -10.58 -0.22 -8.56
C ALA A 124 -11.00 -0.30 -7.10
N PHE A 125 -12.21 0.17 -6.80
CA PHE A 125 -12.78 0.14 -5.44
C PHE A 125 -12.73 -1.27 -4.83
N MET A 126 -12.26 -1.37 -3.58
CA MET A 126 -12.01 -2.64 -2.85
C MET A 126 -11.03 -3.62 -3.54
N LYS A 127 -10.28 -3.18 -4.56
CA LYS A 127 -9.37 -4.02 -5.36
C LYS A 127 -7.94 -3.48 -5.42
N CYS A 128 -7.54 -2.76 -4.38
CA CYS A 128 -6.14 -2.37 -4.19
C CYS A 128 -5.31 -3.57 -3.74
N ALA A 129 -3.99 -3.49 -3.92
CA ALA A 129 -3.14 -4.67 -3.71
C ALA A 129 -3.23 -5.28 -2.32
N VAL A 130 -3.03 -4.48 -1.27
CA VAL A 130 -2.80 -4.97 0.09
C VAL A 130 -3.89 -4.48 1.04
N TYR A 131 -4.48 -5.41 1.77
CA TYR A 131 -5.44 -5.19 2.84
C TYR A 131 -5.01 -5.95 4.09
N GLU A 132 -5.42 -5.49 5.27
CA GLU A 132 -5.45 -6.35 6.45
C GLU A 132 -6.79 -7.11 6.50
N SER A 133 -6.75 -8.34 6.99
CA SER A 133 -7.86 -9.29 6.88
C SER A 133 -8.89 -9.24 8.01
N ILE A 134 -8.65 -8.47 9.08
CA ILE A 134 -9.55 -8.38 10.25
C ILE A 134 -10.66 -7.36 10.02
N ASN A 135 -10.30 -6.12 9.67
CA ASN A 135 -11.22 -4.99 9.54
C ASN A 135 -11.36 -4.45 8.11
N ASP A 136 -10.80 -5.16 7.12
CA ASP A 136 -10.85 -4.80 5.70
C ASP A 136 -10.23 -3.41 5.40
N LEU A 137 -9.21 -3.01 6.15
CA LEU A 137 -8.50 -1.77 5.93
C LEU A 137 -7.42 -1.95 4.85
N PRO A 138 -7.42 -1.15 3.78
CA PRO A 138 -6.34 -1.18 2.80
C PRO A 138 -5.04 -0.58 3.34
N ALA A 139 -3.91 -0.96 2.74
CA ALA A 139 -2.65 -0.24 2.93
C ALA A 139 -2.76 1.20 2.36
N PRO A 140 -2.18 2.21 3.01
CA PRO A 140 -2.19 3.58 2.49
C PRO A 140 -1.12 3.77 1.40
N PRO A 141 -1.24 4.81 0.56
CA PRO A 141 -0.15 5.22 -0.31
C PRO A 141 1.12 5.53 0.47
N PHE A 142 2.26 5.18 -0.13
CA PHE A 142 3.56 5.48 0.44
C PHE A 142 4.62 5.70 -0.63
N VAL A 143 5.69 6.37 -0.25
CA VAL A 143 6.96 6.43 -0.97
C VAL A 143 8.06 6.22 0.06
N ALA A 144 8.96 5.27 -0.19
CA ALA A 144 10.17 5.07 0.59
C ALA A 144 11.37 5.13 -0.33
N LEU A 145 12.39 5.90 0.08
CA LEU A 145 13.65 6.05 -0.64
C LEU A 145 14.77 5.38 0.15
N LYS A 146 15.74 4.84 -0.57
CA LYS A 146 16.93 4.23 0.02
C LYS A 146 17.97 5.31 0.29
N ASN A 147 18.51 5.35 1.50
CA ASN A 147 19.72 6.14 1.78
C ASN A 147 20.93 5.45 1.12
N GLU A 148 21.89 6.21 0.59
CA GLU A 148 23.04 5.67 -0.17
C GLU A 148 23.86 4.62 0.60
N TYR A 149 23.75 4.57 1.92
CA TYR A 149 24.50 3.69 2.82
C TYR A 149 23.68 2.56 3.46
N GLU A 150 22.36 2.52 3.26
CA GLU A 150 21.49 1.52 3.89
C GLU A 150 21.12 0.44 2.89
N GLU A 151 21.08 -0.83 3.30
CA GLU A 151 20.59 -1.91 2.44
C GLU A 151 19.06 -2.02 2.42
N THR A 152 18.40 -1.31 3.33
CA THR A 152 16.97 -1.37 3.59
C THR A 152 16.27 -0.05 3.27
N PHE A 153 15.00 -0.14 2.87
CA PHE A 153 14.12 1.01 2.77
C PHE A 153 13.43 1.20 4.12
N ASN A 154 13.59 2.38 4.71
CA ASN A 154 12.91 2.77 5.94
C ASN A 154 11.65 3.55 5.61
N PHE A 155 10.62 3.37 6.43
CA PHE A 155 9.31 3.97 6.23
C PHE A 155 8.99 4.93 7.38
N ASP A 156 9.03 6.24 7.12
CA ASP A 156 8.79 7.29 8.13
C ASP A 156 7.29 7.55 8.39
N GLY A 157 6.41 6.75 7.80
CA GLY A 157 4.96 6.88 7.88
C GLY A 157 4.29 7.07 6.50
N PRO A 158 2.96 6.98 6.43
CA PRO A 158 2.23 7.17 5.18
C PRO A 158 2.49 8.57 4.63
N THR A 159 2.66 8.68 3.31
CA THR A 159 2.78 9.98 2.65
C THR A 159 1.39 10.53 2.38
N TYR A 160 1.18 11.78 2.78
CA TYR A 160 -0.02 12.52 2.43
C TYR A 160 0.17 13.04 1.02
N ILE A 161 -0.69 12.61 0.09
CA ILE A 161 -0.82 13.19 -1.24
C ILE A 161 -1.87 14.30 -1.17
#